data_AF-A0A661F625-F1
#
_entry.id   AF-A0A661F625-F1
#
_cell.length_a   1.000
_cell.length_b   1.000
_cell.length_c   1.000
_cell.angle_alpha   90.00
_cell.angle_beta   90.00
_cell.angle_gamma   90.00
#
_symmetry.space_group_name_H-M   'P 1'
#
loop_
_entity.id
_entity.type
_entity.pdbx_description
1 polymer ?
#
loop_
_entity_poly.entity_id
_entity_poly.type
_entity_poly.pdbx_seq_one_letter_code
_entity_poly.pdbx_strand_id
1 'polypeptide(L)'
;MIVLGLSGAVSHDASAALYIDGKLVAAAEEERFLRDKHAKGKLPREAAKFCFEQAGISPDQVDIVAFPFAEIGLDSPARWHYAKRYWYAPDRSLTALFNGNRRYHRNHEQVMALLDELGVGSQRVKFVPVEHHLAHASSAYHLSGFKEKCAIIGIDGKGEYATTFFGYGENG
;
A
#
# COMPACT_ATOMS: atom_id res chain seq x y z
N MET A 1 12.55 8.24 13.45
CA MET A 1 12.02 7.20 12.55
C MET A 1 11.35 7.86 11.37
N ILE A 2 11.83 7.56 10.16
CA ILE A 2 11.35 8.12 8.90
C ILE A 2 10.65 7.01 8.11
N VAL A 3 9.37 7.23 7.80
CA VAL A 3 8.52 6.25 7.11
C VAL A 3 8.02 6.84 5.80
N LEU A 4 8.30 6.16 4.69
CA LEU A 4 7.79 6.49 3.38
C LEU A 4 6.62 5.56 3.03
N GLY A 5 5.41 6.09 2.98
CA GLY A 5 4.24 5.41 2.42
C GLY A 5 4.17 5.61 0.92
N LEU A 6 4.05 4.52 0.16
CA LEU A 6 3.90 4.55 -1.30
C LEU A 6 2.59 3.87 -1.70
N SER A 7 1.93 4.36 -2.74
CA SER A 7 0.71 3.76 -3.28
C SER A 7 0.70 3.75 -4.82
N GLY A 8 -0.25 3.01 -5.40
CA GLY A 8 -0.63 3.06 -6.82
C GLY A 8 0.24 2.27 -7.81
N ALA A 9 1.27 1.55 -7.36
CA ALA A 9 2.13 0.73 -8.25
C ALA A 9 1.38 -0.30 -9.11
N VAL A 10 0.09 -0.55 -8.84
CA VAL A 10 -0.65 -1.67 -9.40
C VAL A 10 -1.83 -1.28 -10.26
N SER A 11 -2.24 -0.01 -10.26
CA SER A 11 -3.39 0.37 -11.09
C SER A 11 -3.54 1.86 -11.28
N HIS A 12 -3.93 2.58 -10.24
CA HIS A 12 -4.34 3.98 -10.29
C HIS A 12 -3.96 4.66 -8.98
N ASP A 13 -4.01 5.99 -8.99
CA ASP A 13 -3.83 6.88 -7.83
C ASP A 13 -2.48 6.69 -7.13
N ALA A 14 -1.42 6.66 -7.95
CA ALA A 14 -0.04 6.71 -7.47
C ALA A 14 0.17 7.94 -6.59
N SER A 15 0.65 7.71 -5.37
CA SER A 15 0.88 8.74 -4.37
C SER A 15 1.99 8.34 -3.42
N ALA A 16 2.57 9.34 -2.75
CA ALA A 16 3.56 9.17 -1.71
C ALA A 16 3.19 10.02 -0.50
N ALA A 17 3.49 9.52 0.69
CA ALA A 17 3.36 10.23 1.96
C ALA A 17 4.58 9.96 2.83
N LEU A 18 5.13 10.99 3.46
CA LEU A 18 6.31 10.93 4.28
C LEU A 18 5.97 11.32 5.72
N TYR A 19 6.27 10.41 6.64
CA TYR A 19 6.14 10.61 8.06
C TYR A 19 7.52 10.68 8.72
N ILE A 20 7.70 11.63 9.62
CA ILE A 20 8.87 11.74 10.49
C ILE A 20 8.38 11.75 11.93
N ASP A 21 8.83 10.76 12.72
CA ASP A 21 8.48 10.60 14.14
C ASP A 21 6.97 10.66 14.40
N GLY A 22 6.20 9.97 13.55
CA GLY A 22 4.74 9.88 13.65
C GLY A 22 3.97 11.09 13.13
N LYS A 23 4.66 12.13 12.63
CA LYS A 23 4.03 13.32 12.04
C LYS A 23 4.08 13.26 10.52
N LEU A 24 2.95 13.55 9.88
CA LEU A 24 2.89 13.70 8.43
C LEU A 24 3.61 15.00 8.04
N VAL A 25 4.68 14.90 7.26
CA VAL A 25 5.49 16.04 6.81
C VAL A 25 5.09 16.47 5.40
N ALA A 26 4.89 15.51 4.51
CA ALA A 26 4.49 15.75 3.14
C ALA A 26 3.63 14.59 2.62
N ALA A 27 2.67 14.90 1.76
CA ALA A 27 1.94 13.92 0.98
C ALA A 27 1.56 14.54 -0.37
N ALA A 28 1.70 13.77 -1.44
CA ALA A 28 1.33 14.22 -2.77
C ALA A 28 0.88 13.07 -3.67
N GLU A 29 0.04 13.42 -4.64
CA GLU A 29 -0.43 12.53 -5.70
C GLU A 29 0.38 12.75 -6.97
N GLU A 30 0.77 11.66 -7.63
CA GLU A 30 1.59 11.67 -8.85
C GLU A 30 0.87 12.39 -10.01
N GLU A 31 -0.47 12.31 -10.06
CA GLU A 31 -1.26 12.97 -11.11
C GLU A 31 -1.07 14.50 -11.15
N ARG A 32 -0.71 15.12 -10.03
CA ARG A 32 -0.47 16.57 -9.95
C ARG A 32 0.80 16.98 -10.69
N PHE A 33 1.81 16.12 -10.68
CA PHE A 33 3.09 16.33 -11.35
C PHE A 33 3.04 15.90 -12.82
N LEU A 34 2.51 14.70 -13.09
CA LEU A 34 2.42 14.18 -14.46
C LEU A 34 1.33 14.86 -15.30
N ARG A 35 0.38 15.55 -14.64
CA ARG A 35 -0.83 16.11 -15.28
C ARG A 35 -1.67 15.06 -16.01
N ASP A 36 -1.49 13.79 -15.65
CA ASP A 36 -2.21 12.63 -16.15
C ASP A 36 -3.13 12.11 -15.05
N LYS A 37 -4.45 12.22 -15.27
CA LYS A 37 -5.46 11.88 -14.27
C LYS A 37 -5.35 10.42 -13.85
N HIS A 38 -5.36 10.19 -12.54
CA HIS A 38 -5.20 8.90 -11.88
C HIS A 38 -3.84 8.22 -12.08
N ALA A 39 -2.90 8.86 -12.82
CA ALA A 39 -1.56 8.36 -13.10
C ALA A 39 -1.54 6.83 -13.33
N LYS A 40 -2.39 6.35 -14.24
CA LYS A 40 -2.68 4.91 -14.35
C LYS A 40 -1.45 4.12 -14.77
N GLY A 41 -1.14 3.08 -14.01
CA GLY A 41 0.05 2.24 -14.23
C GLY A 41 1.38 2.98 -14.06
N LYS A 42 1.37 4.14 -13.39
CA LYS A 42 2.58 4.90 -13.05
C LYS A 42 2.98 4.61 -11.60
N LEU A 43 4.26 4.80 -11.33
CA LEU A 43 4.83 4.74 -9.98
C LEU A 43 4.92 6.16 -9.41
N PRO A 44 4.83 6.35 -8.09
CA PRO A 44 4.85 7.66 -7.43
C PRO A 44 6.29 8.23 -7.36
N ARG A 45 6.89 8.53 -8.51
CA ARG A 45 8.28 9.02 -8.60
C ARG A 45 8.37 10.47 -8.17
N GLU A 46 7.60 11.33 -8.82
CA GLU A 46 7.66 12.77 -8.59
C GLU A 46 7.04 13.12 -7.24
N ALA A 47 5.98 12.40 -6.83
CA ALA A 47 5.41 12.52 -5.50
C ALA A 47 6.41 12.17 -4.38
N ALA A 48 7.21 11.12 -4.54
CA ALA A 48 8.22 10.74 -3.55
C ALA A 48 9.37 11.76 -3.49
N LYS A 49 9.89 12.21 -4.64
CA LYS A 49 10.91 13.28 -4.72
C LYS A 49 10.44 14.55 -4.03
N PHE A 50 9.22 14.99 -4.35
CA PHE A 50 8.61 16.15 -3.69
C PHE A 50 8.55 15.97 -2.17
N CYS A 51 8.20 14.79 -1.66
CA CYS A 51 8.18 14.54 -0.22
C CYS A 51 9.57 14.69 0.42
N PHE A 52 10.63 14.21 -0.22
CA PHE A 52 12.00 14.37 0.27
C PHE A 52 12.44 15.83 0.25
N GLU A 53 12.18 16.54 -0.85
CA GLU A 53 12.49 17.96 -0.99
C GLU A 53 11.77 18.81 0.06
N GLN A 54 10.46 18.58 0.25
CA GLN A 54 9.63 19.30 1.21
C GLN A 54 10.06 19.06 2.66
N ALA A 55 10.56 17.86 2.97
CA ALA A 55 11.07 17.51 4.29
C ALA A 55 12.53 17.92 4.50
N GLY A 56 13.26 18.28 3.44
CA GLY A 56 14.69 18.61 3.50
C GLY A 56 15.56 17.42 3.93
N ILE A 57 15.13 16.19 3.62
CA ILE A 57 15.86 14.96 3.96
C ILE A 57 16.45 14.32 2.71
N SER A 58 17.52 13.55 2.91
CA SER A 58 18.07 12.70 1.85
C SER A 58 17.31 11.36 1.78
N PRO A 59 17.09 10.79 0.58
CA PRO A 59 16.34 9.53 0.43
C PRO A 59 16.91 8.34 1.22
N ASP A 60 18.23 8.29 1.42
CA ASP A 60 18.93 7.26 2.20
C ASP A 60 18.69 7.36 3.72
N GLN A 61 17.97 8.39 4.19
CA GLN A 61 17.58 8.51 5.59
C GLN A 61 16.26 7.80 5.92
N VAL A 62 15.53 7.30 4.91
CA VAL A 62 14.28 6.57 5.13
C VAL A 62 14.57 5.25 5.86
N ASP A 63 13.83 4.94 6.92
CA ASP A 63 14.01 3.71 7.70
C ASP A 63 13.07 2.60 7.20
N ILE A 64 11.82 2.97 6.92
CA ILE A 64 10.73 2.05 6.61
C ILE A 64 10.00 2.52 5.36
N VAL A 65 9.67 1.56 4.48
CA VAL A 65 8.78 1.79 3.35
C VAL A 65 7.52 0.98 3.54
N ALA A 66 6.37 1.65 3.62
CA ALA A 66 5.06 1.02 3.75
C ALA A 66 4.34 1.01 2.39
N PHE A 67 3.76 -0.14 2.03
CA PHE A 67 3.03 -0.29 0.77
C PHE A 67 1.70 -1.02 0.99
N PRO A 68 0.55 -0.49 0.51
CA PRO A 68 -0.79 -1.04 0.78
C PRO A 68 -1.10 -2.22 -0.16
N PHE A 69 -0.26 -3.25 -0.10
CA PHE A 69 -0.50 -4.49 -0.79
C PHE A 69 0.14 -5.65 -0.03
N ALA A 70 -0.68 -6.40 0.69
CA ALA A 70 -0.22 -7.54 1.48
C ALA A 70 -0.31 -8.86 0.72
N GLU A 71 0.54 -9.81 1.11
CA GLU A 71 0.38 -11.19 0.69
C GLU A 71 -0.89 -11.80 1.29
N ILE A 72 -1.61 -12.60 0.50
CA ILE A 72 -2.70 -13.41 1.04
C ILE A 72 -2.10 -14.78 1.38
N GLY A 73 -1.93 -15.13 2.65
CA GLY A 73 -1.38 -16.44 3.03
C GLY A 73 -2.22 -17.63 2.53
N LEU A 74 -1.62 -18.82 2.49
CA LEU A 74 -2.35 -20.08 2.18
C LEU A 74 -3.31 -20.48 3.30
N ASP A 75 -3.05 -20.02 4.52
CA ASP A 75 -3.89 -20.14 5.70
C ASP A 75 -5.09 -19.18 5.68
N SER A 76 -5.05 -18.14 4.84
CA SER A 76 -6.14 -17.17 4.73
C SER A 76 -7.41 -17.80 4.14
N PRO A 77 -8.59 -17.62 4.76
CA PRO A 77 -9.87 -18.05 4.19
C PRO A 77 -10.13 -17.47 2.80
N ALA A 78 -9.60 -16.27 2.51
CA ALA A 78 -9.69 -15.61 1.22
C ALA A 78 -9.10 -16.46 0.09
N ARG A 79 -7.96 -17.10 0.35
CA ARG A 79 -7.24 -17.94 -0.61
C ARG A 79 -8.06 -19.15 -1.03
N TRP A 80 -8.63 -19.84 -0.04
CA TRP A 80 -9.47 -21.02 -0.26
C TRP A 80 -10.83 -20.68 -0.86
N HIS A 81 -11.39 -19.51 -0.54
CA HIS A 81 -12.62 -19.05 -1.18
C HIS A 81 -12.43 -18.85 -2.69
N TYR A 82 -11.32 -18.24 -3.12
CA TYR A 82 -11.01 -18.12 -4.55
C TYR A 82 -10.86 -19.49 -5.23
N ALA A 83 -10.17 -20.44 -4.58
CA ALA A 83 -10.04 -21.80 -5.11
C ALA A 83 -11.41 -22.49 -5.25
N LYS A 84 -12.24 -22.45 -4.21
CA LYS A 84 -13.58 -23.04 -4.21
C LYS A 84 -14.51 -22.43 -5.26
N ARG A 85 -14.38 -21.12 -5.54
CA ARG A 85 -15.13 -20.46 -6.60
C ARG A 85 -14.89 -21.09 -7.97
N TYR A 86 -13.68 -21.63 -8.20
CA TYR A 86 -13.30 -22.31 -9.43
C TYR A 86 -13.47 -23.83 -9.37
N TRP A 87 -14.35 -24.37 -8.53
CA TRP A 87 -14.54 -25.82 -8.37
C TRP A 87 -14.75 -26.60 -9.68
N TYR A 88 -15.36 -25.97 -10.68
CA TYR A 88 -15.62 -26.53 -12.01
C TYR A 88 -14.42 -26.44 -12.98
N ALA A 89 -13.34 -25.76 -12.58
CA ALA A 89 -12.13 -25.52 -13.35
C ALA A 89 -10.89 -25.77 -12.45
N PRO A 90 -10.44 -27.03 -12.32
CA PRO A 90 -9.37 -27.41 -11.41
C PRO A 90 -8.05 -26.67 -11.67
N ASP A 91 -7.73 -26.40 -12.94
CA ASP A 91 -6.60 -25.61 -13.41
C ASP A 91 -6.63 -24.17 -12.83
N ARG A 92 -7.80 -23.53 -12.86
CA ARG A 92 -8.00 -22.18 -12.32
C ARG A 92 -7.98 -22.17 -10.80
N SER A 93 -8.50 -23.22 -10.16
CA SER A 93 -8.44 -23.41 -8.71
C SER A 93 -6.99 -23.50 -8.22
N LEU A 94 -6.18 -24.35 -8.86
CA LEU A 94 -4.76 -24.49 -8.55
C LEU A 94 -4.01 -23.18 -8.83
N THR A 95 -4.33 -22.50 -9.94
CA THR A 95 -3.76 -21.17 -10.22
C THR A 95 -4.11 -20.15 -9.14
N ALA A 96 -5.35 -20.13 -8.64
CA ALA A 96 -5.73 -19.22 -7.56
C ALA A 96 -4.99 -19.51 -6.25
N LEU A 97 -4.75 -20.80 -5.94
CA LEU A 97 -3.99 -21.22 -4.77
C LEU A 97 -2.51 -20.82 -4.87
N PHE A 98 -1.85 -21.21 -5.95
CA PHE A 98 -0.39 -21.08 -6.08
C PHE A 98 0.06 -19.73 -6.67
N ASN A 99 -0.72 -19.11 -7.56
CA ASN A 99 -0.40 -17.83 -8.20
C ASN A 99 -1.18 -16.64 -7.63
N GLY A 100 -1.94 -16.80 -6.53
CA GLY A 100 -2.72 -15.70 -5.96
C GLY A 100 -1.88 -14.51 -5.46
N ASN A 101 -0.59 -14.72 -5.13
CA ASN A 101 0.34 -13.63 -4.79
C ASN A 101 1.11 -13.08 -6.00
N ARG A 102 0.81 -13.47 -7.25
CA ARG A 102 1.52 -12.96 -8.43
C ARG A 102 1.46 -11.44 -8.54
N ARG A 103 0.32 -10.84 -8.15
CA ARG A 103 0.15 -9.38 -8.10
C ARG A 103 1.10 -8.77 -7.06
N TYR A 104 1.20 -9.37 -5.88
CA TYR A 104 2.11 -8.91 -4.81
C TYR A 104 3.56 -8.89 -5.27
N HIS A 105 4.06 -10.02 -5.80
CA HIS A 105 5.45 -10.14 -6.22
C HIS A 105 5.83 -9.10 -7.28
N ARG A 106 4.97 -8.93 -8.30
CA ARG A 106 5.18 -7.91 -9.33
C ARG A 106 5.23 -6.49 -8.75
N ASN A 107 4.36 -6.18 -7.79
CA ASN A 107 4.33 -4.85 -7.19
C ASN A 107 5.55 -4.62 -6.30
N HIS A 108 5.93 -5.63 -5.53
CA HIS A 108 7.10 -5.62 -4.69
C HIS A 108 8.36 -5.35 -5.53
N GLU A 109 8.55 -6.08 -6.64
CA GLU A 109 9.65 -5.83 -7.57
C GLU A 109 9.66 -4.38 -8.11
N GLN A 110 8.50 -3.86 -8.52
CA GLN A 110 8.39 -2.49 -9.03
C GLN A 110 8.69 -1.44 -7.96
N VAL A 111 8.25 -1.65 -6.72
CA VAL A 111 8.53 -0.74 -5.61
C VAL A 111 10.01 -0.80 -5.24
N MET A 112 10.62 -1.98 -5.17
CA MET A 112 12.05 -2.10 -4.89
C MET A 112 12.90 -1.41 -5.95
N ALA A 113 12.57 -1.60 -7.23
CA ALA A 113 13.24 -0.88 -8.32
C ALA A 113 13.09 0.65 -8.20
N LEU A 114 11.91 1.13 -7.79
CA LEU A 114 11.67 2.55 -7.53
C LEU A 114 12.51 3.07 -6.36
N LEU A 115 12.63 2.32 -5.27
CA LEU A 115 13.44 2.72 -4.12
C LEU A 115 14.92 2.86 -4.48
N ASP A 116 15.42 1.97 -5.34
CA ASP A 116 16.79 2.08 -5.86
C ASP A 116 16.94 3.26 -6.82
N GLU A 117 15.96 3.49 -7.71
CA GLU A 117 15.91 4.67 -8.60
C GLU A 117 15.95 5.99 -7.82
N LEU A 118 15.24 6.07 -6.69
CA LEU A 118 15.17 7.25 -5.82
C LEU A 118 16.37 7.41 -4.88
N GLY A 119 17.30 6.45 -4.84
CA GLY A 119 18.45 6.48 -3.93
C GLY A 119 18.13 6.13 -2.48
N VAL A 120 16.95 5.56 -2.20
CA VAL A 120 16.54 5.12 -0.86
C VAL A 120 17.30 3.85 -0.42
N GLY A 121 17.56 2.96 -1.38
CA GLY A 121 18.26 1.69 -1.21
C GLY A 121 17.35 0.56 -0.71
N SER A 122 16.86 -0.26 -1.65
CA SER A 122 15.91 -1.36 -1.41
C SER A 122 16.41 -2.41 -0.41
N GLN A 123 17.73 -2.65 -0.37
CA GLN A 123 18.35 -3.64 0.53
C GLN A 123 18.50 -3.16 1.97
N ARG A 124 18.47 -1.84 2.20
CA ARG A 124 18.68 -1.24 3.52
C ARG A 124 17.37 -1.02 4.26
N VAL A 125 16.34 -0.61 3.52
CA VAL A 125 15.05 -0.24 4.10
C VAL A 125 14.26 -1.45 4.56
N LYS A 126 13.53 -1.28 5.66
CA LYS A 126 12.52 -2.26 6.07
C LYS A 126 11.26 -2.05 5.24
N PHE A 127 11.00 -2.95 4.30
CA PHE A 127 9.74 -2.96 3.57
C PHE A 127 8.63 -3.60 4.41
N VAL A 128 7.51 -2.89 4.55
CA VAL A 128 6.34 -3.32 5.33
C VAL A 128 5.13 -3.35 4.42
N PRO A 129 4.69 -4.55 3.98
CA PRO A 129 3.41 -4.68 3.31
C PRO A 129 2.28 -4.49 4.31
N VAL A 130 1.30 -3.68 3.95
CA VAL A 130 0.11 -3.38 4.75
C VAL A 130 -1.12 -3.81 3.96
N GLU A 131 -2.09 -4.43 4.63
CA GLU A 131 -3.37 -4.76 3.98
C GLU A 131 -4.06 -3.49 3.47
N HIS A 132 -4.59 -3.52 2.26
CA HIS A 132 -5.17 -2.35 1.59
C HIS A 132 -6.29 -1.68 2.40
N HIS A 133 -7.25 -2.46 2.91
CA HIS A 133 -8.31 -1.89 3.75
C HIS A 133 -7.81 -1.43 5.11
N LEU A 134 -6.76 -2.05 5.65
CA LEU A 134 -6.14 -1.59 6.89
C LEU A 134 -5.46 -0.24 6.67
N ALA A 135 -4.83 -0.03 5.51
CA ALA A 135 -4.29 1.27 5.13
C ALA A 135 -5.39 2.33 5.01
N HIS A 136 -6.53 2.00 4.39
CA HIS A 136 -7.71 2.88 4.37
C HIS A 136 -8.29 3.18 5.77
N ALA A 137 -8.43 2.15 6.61
CA ALA A 137 -8.92 2.30 7.97
C ALA A 137 -7.97 3.17 8.81
N SER A 138 -6.67 2.95 8.67
CA SER A 138 -5.63 3.68 9.39
C SER A 138 -5.59 5.16 8.99
N SER A 139 -5.70 5.48 7.69
CA SER A 139 -5.71 6.87 7.22
C SER A 139 -6.92 7.65 7.72
N ALA A 140 -8.05 6.98 7.97
CA ALA A 140 -9.20 7.60 8.61
C ALA A 140 -9.02 7.70 10.14
N TYR A 141 -8.74 6.59 10.82
CA TYR A 141 -8.71 6.53 12.28
C TYR A 141 -7.61 7.39 12.90
N HIS A 142 -6.36 7.23 12.45
CA HIS A 142 -5.22 7.96 13.02
C HIS A 142 -5.23 9.46 12.72
N LEU A 143 -5.93 9.88 11.67
CA LEU A 143 -6.08 11.29 11.32
C LEU A 143 -7.38 11.91 11.85
N SER A 144 -8.30 11.11 12.41
CA SER A 144 -9.60 11.59 12.90
C SER A 144 -9.52 12.46 14.15
N GLY A 145 -8.48 12.27 14.96
CA GLY A 145 -8.34 12.92 16.28
C GLY A 145 -9.22 12.32 17.37
N PHE A 146 -10.02 11.29 17.08
CA PHE A 146 -10.78 10.57 18.10
C PHE A 146 -9.86 9.74 18.99
N LYS A 147 -10.16 9.70 20.29
CA LYS A 147 -9.41 8.93 21.29
C LYS A 147 -10.22 7.79 21.87
N GLU A 148 -11.53 7.85 21.69
CA GLU A 148 -12.50 6.86 22.09
C GLU A 148 -12.45 5.65 21.15
N LYS A 149 -13.15 4.59 21.56
CA LYS A 149 -13.42 3.45 20.69
C LYS A 149 -14.28 3.89 19.51
N CYS A 150 -13.76 3.78 18.29
CA CYS A 150 -14.45 4.21 17.08
C CYS A 150 -14.80 3.01 16.20
N ALA A 151 -16.03 2.96 15.70
CA ALA A 151 -16.38 2.05 14.61
C ALA A 151 -15.78 2.57 13.30
N ILE A 152 -15.23 1.66 12.49
CA ILE A 152 -14.62 1.95 11.19
C ILE A 152 -15.36 1.16 10.14
N ILE A 153 -15.81 1.86 9.09
CA ILE A 153 -16.39 1.26 7.89
C ILE A 153 -15.61 1.73 6.66
N GLY A 154 -15.10 0.76 5.90
CA GLY A 154 -14.46 1.00 4.61
C GLY A 154 -15.34 0.42 3.51
N ILE A 155 -15.67 1.22 2.49
CA ILE A 155 -16.41 0.77 1.31
C ILE A 155 -15.54 1.10 0.09
N ASP A 156 -15.05 0.07 -0.59
CA ASP A 156 -14.14 0.19 -1.72
C ASP A 156 -14.59 -0.70 -2.88
N GLY A 157 -14.09 -0.43 -4.08
CA GLY A 157 -14.32 -1.26 -5.25
C GLY A 157 -13.74 -2.66 -5.06
N LYS A 158 -12.47 -2.76 -4.65
CA LYS A 158 -11.79 -4.03 -4.39
C LYS A 158 -10.40 -3.83 -3.75
N GLY A 159 -10.18 -4.39 -2.56
CA GLY A 159 -8.84 -4.58 -1.99
C GLY A 159 -8.14 -5.84 -2.51
N GLU A 160 -7.51 -6.61 -1.61
CA GLU A 160 -6.94 -7.92 -1.95
C GLU A 160 -8.03 -8.99 -2.12
N TYR A 161 -9.03 -8.95 -1.24
CA TYR A 161 -10.13 -9.91 -1.21
C TYR A 161 -11.50 -9.26 -1.01
N ALA A 162 -11.63 -8.42 0.01
CA ALA A 162 -12.90 -7.78 0.36
C ALA A 162 -13.20 -6.54 -0.50
N THR A 163 -14.45 -6.10 -0.47
CA THR A 163 -14.91 -4.80 -1.00
C THR A 163 -15.40 -3.89 0.13
N THR A 164 -15.60 -4.46 1.31
CA THR A 164 -16.11 -3.74 2.46
C THR A 164 -15.42 -4.27 3.70
N PHE A 165 -15.05 -3.35 4.58
CA PHE A 165 -14.40 -3.64 5.85
C PHE A 165 -15.24 -3.04 6.98
N PHE A 166 -15.44 -3.82 8.04
CA PHE A 166 -15.99 -3.35 9.30
C PHE A 166 -14.98 -3.68 10.40
N GLY A 167 -14.69 -2.70 11.24
CA GLY A 167 -13.80 -2.88 12.37
C GLY A 167 -14.04 -1.82 13.43
N TYR A 168 -13.17 -1.81 14.43
CA TYR A 168 -13.11 -0.71 15.39
C TYR A 168 -11.64 -0.38 15.67
N GLY A 169 -11.36 0.89 15.92
CA GLY A 169 -10.08 1.38 16.42
C GLY A 169 -10.20 1.73 17.90
N GLU A 170 -9.21 1.35 18.70
CA GLU A 170 -9.16 1.62 20.14
C GLU A 170 -7.72 1.63 20.62
N ASN A 171 -7.28 2.77 21.19
CA ASN A 171 -5.92 2.98 21.73
C ASN A 171 -4.77 2.92 20.70
N GLY A 172 -5.02 3.35 19.46
CA GLY A 172 -4.05 3.25 18.36
C GLY A 172 -4.09 1.90 17.68
#